data_AF-A0A2H3BKN6-F1
#
_entry.id   AF-A0A2H3BKN6-F1
#
_cell.length_a   1.000
_cell.length_b   1.000
_cell.length_c   1.000
_cell.angle_alpha   90.00
_cell.angle_beta   90.00
_cell.angle_gamma   90.00
#
_symmetry.space_group_name_H-M   'P 1'
#
loop_
_entity.id
_entity.type
_entity.pdbx_description
1 polymer ?
#
loop_
_entity_poly.entity_id
_entity_poly.type
_entity_poly.pdbx_seq_one_letter_code
_entity_poly.pdbx_strand_id
1 'polypeptide(L)'
;FLLSSGWHETSVTIRLPQTGVEHVSEDEAPEFEVTGFYHHNILNMIVSAFQNISFLDYHLKGFQEMWDPGDGHLAEQVYGEVYTSEKYLEIEDELHPEPDCDGLETVVVSCMYYSDSTHLTSFGTAALWLIYLLFGLLSKCVHAQPTSGTAHHLVYMPSLPGYIRDVYKQYFNKPASLGILTFLKQELIHAIWKKLLTAEFLKAYTYGIVILCVDNIQWYIYPRFFLYSADYPEK
;
A
#
# COMPACT_ATOMS: atom_id res chain seq x y z
N PHE A 1 -19.69 -6.73 -9.38
CA PHE A 1 -18.91 -6.64 -8.14
C PHE A 1 -19.87 -6.36 -7.00
N LEU A 2 -20.09 -7.33 -6.11
CA LEU A 2 -21.07 -7.19 -5.01
C LEU A 2 -20.44 -6.35 -3.88
N LEU A 3 -21.13 -5.27 -3.49
CA LEU A 3 -20.79 -4.34 -2.40
C LEU A 3 -20.62 -5.00 -1.01
N SER A 4 -20.84 -6.32 -0.88
CA SER A 4 -20.68 -7.09 0.35
C SER A 4 -19.23 -7.57 0.61
N SER A 5 -18.27 -7.18 -0.21
CA SER A 5 -16.90 -7.72 -0.21
C SER A 5 -15.83 -6.76 0.33
N GLY A 6 -16.22 -5.69 1.03
CA GLY A 6 -15.28 -4.72 1.63
C GLY A 6 -14.73 -3.66 0.67
N TRP A 7 -15.09 -3.75 -0.61
CA TRP A 7 -14.72 -2.76 -1.64
C TRP A 7 -15.52 -1.47 -1.51
N HIS A 8 -14.80 -0.36 -1.57
CA HIS A 8 -15.33 0.99 -1.67
C HIS A 8 -15.09 1.53 -3.08
N GLU A 9 -16.13 2.07 -3.71
CA GLU A 9 -16.02 2.86 -4.93
C GLU A 9 -15.99 4.33 -4.54
N THR A 10 -14.94 5.04 -4.92
CA THR A 10 -14.84 6.49 -4.70
C THR A 10 -14.29 7.20 -5.95
N SER A 11 -14.30 8.52 -5.90
CA SER A 11 -13.65 9.39 -6.90
C SER A 11 -12.50 10.15 -6.27
N VAL A 12 -11.57 10.60 -7.12
CA VAL A 12 -10.46 11.47 -6.74
C VAL A 12 -10.41 12.66 -7.70
N THR A 13 -10.08 13.83 -7.17
CA THR A 13 -9.96 15.05 -7.96
C THR A 13 -8.49 15.37 -8.15
N ILE A 14 -8.11 15.68 -9.39
CA ILE A 14 -6.78 16.15 -9.75
C ILE A 14 -6.86 17.57 -10.33
N ARG A 15 -5.80 18.35 -10.16
CA ARG A 15 -5.68 19.71 -10.70
C ARG A 15 -5.06 19.67 -12.09
N LEU A 16 -5.56 20.51 -12.99
CA LEU A 16 -5.08 20.61 -14.37
C LEU A 16 -4.09 21.78 -14.50
N PRO A 17 -2.77 21.53 -14.64
CA PRO A 17 -1.80 22.60 -14.87
C PRO A 17 -1.70 22.94 -16.35
N GLN A 18 -1.31 24.18 -16.69
CA GLN A 18 -0.96 24.56 -18.06
C GLN A 18 0.25 25.50 -18.08
N THR A 19 1.29 25.14 -18.85
CA THR A 19 2.47 26.00 -19.01
C THR A 19 2.09 27.36 -19.61
N GLY A 20 2.54 28.44 -18.96
CA GLY A 20 2.26 29.82 -19.36
C GLY A 20 0.89 30.34 -18.94
N VAL A 21 0.17 29.62 -18.08
CA VAL A 21 -1.04 30.09 -17.40
C VAL A 21 -0.71 30.23 -15.93
N GLU A 22 -0.91 31.43 -15.39
CA GLU A 22 -0.70 31.72 -13.98
C GLU A 22 -2.04 31.62 -13.23
N HIS A 23 -2.01 30.93 -12.11
CA HIS A 23 -3.09 30.89 -11.13
C HIS A 23 -2.61 31.58 -9.85
N VAL A 24 -3.55 32.13 -9.07
CA VAL A 24 -3.23 32.78 -7.78
C VAL A 24 -2.63 31.76 -6.80
N SER A 25 -3.10 30.52 -6.86
CA SER A 25 -2.58 29.37 -6.13
C SER A 25 -2.89 28.08 -6.90
N GLU A 26 -2.29 26.97 -6.48
CA GLU A 26 -2.60 25.63 -7.02
C GLU A 26 -4.07 25.25 -6.79
N ASP A 27 -4.67 25.69 -5.68
CA ASP A 27 -6.08 25.45 -5.33
C ASP A 27 -7.08 26.15 -6.25
N GLU A 28 -6.64 27.13 -7.04
CA GLU A 28 -7.46 27.84 -8.03
C GLU A 28 -7.30 27.23 -9.44
N ALA A 29 -6.46 26.21 -9.61
CA ALA A 29 -6.33 25.52 -10.89
C ALA A 29 -7.58 24.69 -11.19
N PRO A 30 -7.99 24.56 -12.48
CA PRO A 30 -9.15 23.77 -12.86
C PRO A 30 -9.07 22.34 -12.33
N GLU A 31 -10.20 21.82 -11.86
CA GLU A 31 -10.31 20.47 -11.33
C GLU A 31 -10.82 19.49 -12.39
N PHE A 32 -10.37 18.24 -12.25
CA PHE A 32 -10.87 17.12 -13.01
C PHE A 32 -11.14 15.94 -12.08
N GLU A 33 -12.39 15.50 -12.03
CA GLU A 33 -12.79 14.33 -11.24
C GLU A 33 -12.54 13.04 -12.04
N VAL A 34 -11.83 12.09 -11.41
CA VAL A 34 -11.62 10.74 -11.91
C VAL A 34 -12.45 9.78 -11.07
N THR A 35 -13.40 9.10 -11.73
CA THR A 35 -14.28 8.09 -11.13
C THR A 35 -13.79 6.66 -11.43
N GLY A 36 -14.43 5.64 -10.83
CA GLY A 36 -14.10 4.24 -11.06
C GLY A 36 -12.87 3.76 -10.29
N PHE A 37 -12.57 4.40 -9.16
CA PHE A 37 -11.52 3.96 -8.23
C PHE A 37 -12.13 3.05 -7.17
N TYR A 38 -11.72 1.78 -7.18
CA TYR A 38 -12.15 0.78 -6.20
C TYR A 38 -11.01 0.45 -5.24
N HIS A 39 -11.28 0.43 -3.95
CA HIS A 39 -10.26 0.12 -2.96
C HIS A 39 -10.82 -0.50 -1.67
N HIS A 40 -9.93 -1.12 -0.91
CA HIS A 40 -10.16 -1.51 0.48
C HIS A 40 -9.62 -0.43 1.44
N ASN A 41 -10.05 -0.51 2.70
CA ASN A 41 -9.43 0.21 3.79
C ASN A 41 -8.25 -0.60 4.33
N ILE A 42 -7.04 -0.03 4.30
CA ILE A 42 -5.80 -0.71 4.72
C ILE A 42 -5.90 -1.23 6.16
N LEU A 43 -6.46 -0.42 7.06
CA LEU A 43 -6.59 -0.80 8.47
C LEU A 43 -7.55 -1.98 8.63
N ASN A 44 -8.66 -2.00 7.90
CA ASN A 44 -9.58 -3.15 7.90
C ASN A 44 -8.91 -4.41 7.36
N MET A 45 -8.03 -4.28 6.36
CA MET A 45 -7.26 -5.42 5.84
C MET A 45 -6.29 -5.97 6.90
N ILE A 46 -5.59 -5.10 7.64
CA ILE A 46 -4.72 -5.49 8.74
C ILE A 46 -5.52 -6.20 9.84
N VAL A 47 -6.63 -5.60 10.30
CA VAL A 47 -7.51 -6.22 11.30
C VAL A 47 -8.00 -7.58 10.85
N SER A 48 -8.44 -7.69 9.60
CA SER A 48 -8.92 -8.96 9.03
C SER A 48 -7.82 -10.01 8.97
N ALA A 49 -6.58 -9.62 8.66
CA ALA A 49 -5.44 -10.53 8.59
C ALA A 49 -5.07 -11.11 9.96
N PHE A 50 -5.11 -10.29 11.01
CA PHE A 50 -4.84 -10.71 12.40
C PHE A 50 -5.99 -11.51 13.03
N GLN A 51 -7.20 -11.38 12.50
CA GLN A 51 -8.37 -12.17 12.89
C GLN A 51 -8.56 -13.43 12.04
N ASN A 52 -7.76 -13.61 11.00
CA ASN A 52 -7.78 -14.79 10.14
C ASN A 52 -6.92 -15.91 10.75
N ILE A 53 -7.24 -17.17 10.42
CA ILE A 53 -6.45 -18.33 10.85
C ILE A 53 -4.98 -18.26 10.36
N SER A 54 -4.72 -17.59 9.24
CA SER A 54 -3.36 -17.35 8.72
C SER A 54 -2.45 -16.55 9.67
N PHE A 55 -3.01 -15.86 10.67
CA PHE A 55 -2.23 -15.22 11.73
C PHE A 55 -1.31 -16.21 12.45
N LEU A 56 -1.70 -17.49 12.55
CA LEU A 56 -0.90 -18.52 13.23
C LEU A 56 0.43 -18.82 12.53
N ASP A 57 0.58 -18.42 11.25
CA ASP A 57 1.82 -18.55 10.49
C ASP A 57 2.71 -17.29 10.60
N TYR A 58 2.30 -16.27 11.37
CA TYR A 58 3.01 -14.99 11.44
C TYR A 58 4.18 -15.06 12.43
N HIS A 59 5.34 -14.54 12.01
CA HIS A 59 6.46 -14.23 12.87
C HIS A 59 6.27 -12.83 13.46
N LEU A 60 5.70 -12.76 14.67
CA LEU A 60 5.28 -11.50 15.30
C LEU A 60 6.43 -10.64 15.83
N LYS A 61 7.63 -11.21 15.99
CA LYS A 61 8.81 -10.55 16.52
C LYS A 61 10.02 -10.82 15.65
N GLY A 62 10.85 -9.80 15.50
CA GLY A 62 12.06 -9.90 14.73
C GLY A 62 13.14 -10.67 15.47
N PHE A 63 14.02 -11.32 14.73
CA PHE A 63 15.20 -12.00 15.26
C PHE A 63 16.31 -12.08 14.22
N GLN A 64 17.56 -12.18 14.66
CA GLN A 64 18.67 -12.47 13.76
C GLN A 64 18.77 -13.97 13.51
N GLU A 65 18.80 -14.36 12.24
CA GLU A 65 19.08 -15.73 11.84
C GLU A 65 20.57 -15.85 11.53
N MET A 66 21.26 -16.76 12.23
CA MET A 66 22.70 -16.96 12.10
C MET A 66 22.97 -18.39 11.63
N TRP A 67 23.85 -18.54 10.65
CA TRP A 67 24.38 -19.81 10.20
C TRP A 67 25.76 -20.06 10.81
N ASP A 68 25.89 -21.16 11.55
CA ASP A 68 27.17 -21.67 12.02
C ASP A 68 27.64 -22.79 11.07
N PRO A 69 28.65 -22.53 10.20
CA PRO A 69 29.24 -23.54 9.33
C PRO A 69 30.02 -24.63 10.09
N GLY A 70 30.40 -24.42 11.35
CA GLY A 70 31.32 -25.28 12.10
C GLY A 70 32.80 -25.04 11.75
N ASP A 71 33.67 -25.98 12.16
CA ASP A 71 35.10 -26.02 11.83
C ASP A 71 35.93 -24.77 12.19
N GLY A 72 35.48 -23.97 13.16
CA GLY A 72 36.16 -22.76 13.61
C GLY A 72 36.00 -21.56 12.67
N HIS A 73 35.12 -21.66 11.68
CA HIS A 73 34.66 -20.53 10.88
C HIS A 73 33.75 -19.62 11.73
N LEU A 74 33.67 -18.35 11.34
CA LEU A 74 32.80 -17.39 12.01
C LEU A 74 31.35 -17.64 11.58
N ALA A 75 30.41 -17.51 12.52
CA ALA A 75 28.99 -17.52 12.21
C ALA A 75 28.64 -16.33 11.30
N GLU A 76 27.79 -16.58 10.31
CA GLU A 76 27.36 -15.60 9.32
C GLU A 76 25.87 -15.33 9.44
N GLN A 77 25.45 -14.09 9.21
CA GLN A 77 24.03 -13.74 9.21
C GLN A 77 23.34 -14.22 7.93
N VAL A 78 22.19 -14.87 8.10
CA VAL A 78 21.32 -15.31 7.02
C VAL A 78 20.34 -14.19 6.68
N TYR A 79 20.30 -13.83 5.40
CA TYR A 79 19.36 -12.85 4.87
C TYR A 79 18.27 -13.57 4.07
N GLY A 80 17.00 -13.37 4.44
CA GLY A 80 15.93 -14.10 3.77
C GLY A 80 14.53 -13.56 3.95
N GLU A 81 14.20 -13.06 5.13
CA GLU A 81 12.84 -12.67 5.50
C GLU A 81 12.82 -11.24 6.04
N VAL A 82 11.64 -10.60 6.02
CA VAL A 82 11.52 -9.23 6.54
C VAL A 82 11.75 -9.23 8.05
N TYR A 83 11.12 -10.13 8.80
CA TYR A 83 11.30 -10.25 10.25
C TYR A 83 12.71 -10.69 10.68
N THR A 84 13.59 -11.11 9.76
CA THR A 84 15.01 -11.35 10.04
C THR A 84 15.95 -10.27 9.55
N SER A 85 15.41 -9.24 8.88
CA SER A 85 16.20 -8.15 8.34
C SER A 85 16.61 -7.14 9.42
N GLU A 86 17.82 -6.59 9.29
CA GLU A 86 18.30 -5.51 10.16
C GLU A 86 17.31 -4.34 10.20
N LYS A 87 16.72 -3.99 9.04
CA LYS A 87 15.78 -2.87 8.96
C LYS A 87 14.51 -3.10 9.77
N TYR A 88 14.02 -4.34 9.84
CA TYR A 88 12.84 -4.65 10.65
C TYR A 88 13.16 -4.55 12.14
N LEU A 89 14.33 -5.04 12.56
CA LEU A 89 14.82 -4.94 13.95
C LEU A 89 14.98 -3.48 14.38
N GLU A 90 15.56 -2.62 13.53
CA GLU A 90 15.66 -1.17 13.78
C GLU A 90 14.27 -0.54 14.02
N ILE A 91 13.28 -0.91 13.20
CA ILE A 91 11.91 -0.37 13.33
C ILE A 91 11.25 -0.86 14.63
N GLU A 92 11.50 -2.10 15.05
CA GLU A 92 11.03 -2.61 16.35
C GLU A 92 11.71 -1.91 17.53
N ASP A 93 13.01 -1.63 17.44
CA ASP A 93 13.79 -0.97 18.49
C ASP A 93 13.43 0.53 18.64
N GLU A 94 13.16 1.22 17.53
CA GLU A 94 12.71 2.62 17.51
C GLU A 94 11.28 2.80 18.06
N LEU A 95 10.54 1.69 18.18
CA LEU A 95 9.16 1.72 18.64
C LEU A 95 9.10 1.88 20.17
N HIS A 96 8.84 3.11 20.61
CA HIS A 96 8.58 3.42 22.02
C HIS A 96 7.07 3.63 22.24
N PRO A 97 6.31 2.59 22.60
CA PRO A 97 4.88 2.76 22.91
C PRO A 97 4.72 3.71 24.10
N GLU A 98 3.63 4.47 24.12
CA GLU A 98 3.32 5.32 25.27
C GLU A 98 3.17 4.47 26.54
N PRO A 99 3.63 4.96 27.71
CA PRO A 99 3.68 4.19 28.96
C PRO A 99 2.31 3.74 29.49
N ASP A 100 1.21 4.19 28.89
CA ASP A 100 -0.17 3.84 29.24
C ASP A 100 -0.72 2.65 28.41
N CYS A 101 0.12 2.00 27.61
CA CYS A 101 -0.24 0.73 26.98
C CYS A 101 -0.52 -0.30 28.08
N ASP A 102 -1.64 -1.03 28.02
CA ASP A 102 -2.16 -1.96 29.05
C ASP A 102 -1.25 -3.18 29.38
N GLY A 103 0.07 -3.05 29.27
CA GLY A 103 1.06 -4.13 29.32
C GLY A 103 1.04 -5.01 28.06
N LEU A 104 0.34 -4.59 27.00
CA LEU A 104 0.21 -5.35 25.77
C LEU A 104 1.54 -5.40 25.01
N GLU A 105 1.86 -6.60 24.50
CA GLU A 105 2.99 -6.76 23.60
C GLU A 105 2.73 -6.04 22.27
N THR A 106 3.74 -5.33 21.78
CA THR A 106 3.68 -4.62 20.51
C THR A 106 4.05 -5.54 19.35
N VAL A 107 3.50 -5.32 18.17
CA VAL A 107 3.93 -6.01 16.94
C VAL A 107 4.02 -4.99 15.83
N VAL A 108 5.16 -4.96 15.13
CA VAL A 108 5.30 -4.16 13.92
C VAL A 108 4.76 -4.96 12.74
N VAL A 109 3.79 -4.40 12.02
CA VAL A 109 3.27 -5.02 10.79
C VAL A 109 3.98 -4.40 9.60
N SER A 110 4.92 -5.15 9.03
CA SER A 110 5.62 -4.77 7.81
C SER A 110 4.69 -4.88 6.60
N CYS A 111 4.13 -3.76 6.18
CA CYS A 111 3.30 -3.64 4.98
C CYS A 111 4.20 -3.53 3.73
N MET A 112 4.11 -4.52 2.85
CA MET A 112 4.81 -4.57 1.57
C MET A 112 3.80 -4.33 0.44
N TYR A 113 3.94 -3.19 -0.24
CA TYR A 113 3.04 -2.79 -1.30
C TYR A 113 3.68 -3.07 -2.67
N TYR A 114 2.91 -3.72 -3.54
CA TYR A 114 3.32 -4.02 -4.90
C TYR A 114 2.31 -3.46 -5.89
N SER A 115 2.78 -2.87 -6.99
CA SER A 115 1.91 -2.40 -8.07
C SER A 115 2.40 -2.87 -9.43
N ASP A 116 1.50 -3.45 -10.21
CA ASP A 116 1.78 -3.90 -11.57
C ASP A 116 0.59 -3.65 -12.51
N SER A 117 0.87 -3.78 -13.81
CA SER A 117 -0.16 -3.77 -14.85
C SER A 117 -0.73 -5.17 -15.02
N THR A 118 -2.04 -5.31 -14.87
CA THR A 118 -2.72 -6.57 -15.22
C THR A 118 -3.52 -6.42 -16.50
N HIS A 119 -3.26 -7.33 -17.45
CA HIS A 119 -4.08 -7.48 -18.64
C HIS A 119 -5.37 -8.21 -18.29
N LEU A 120 -6.50 -7.51 -18.32
CA LEU A 120 -7.82 -8.07 -17.95
C LEU A 120 -8.40 -9.02 -19.00
N THR A 121 -7.89 -8.98 -20.23
CA THR A 121 -8.47 -9.73 -21.36
C THR A 121 -7.39 -10.30 -22.27
N SER A 122 -7.54 -11.57 -22.71
CA SER A 122 -6.68 -12.19 -23.73
C SER A 122 -6.76 -11.48 -25.09
N PHE A 123 -7.85 -10.75 -25.34
CA PHE A 123 -8.05 -9.92 -26.53
C PHE A 123 -8.65 -8.58 -26.11
N GLY A 124 -7.85 -7.52 -26.19
CA GLY A 124 -8.23 -6.15 -25.82
C GLY A 124 -7.05 -5.37 -25.24
N THR A 125 -7.20 -4.05 -25.19
CA THR A 125 -6.21 -3.13 -24.58
C THR A 125 -6.60 -2.73 -23.15
N ALA A 126 -7.60 -3.39 -22.57
CA ALA A 126 -8.04 -3.12 -21.20
C ALA A 126 -6.97 -3.60 -20.21
N ALA A 127 -6.25 -2.64 -19.64
CA ALA A 127 -5.31 -2.85 -18.56
C ALA A 127 -5.91 -2.31 -17.26
N LEU A 128 -5.65 -3.00 -16.15
CA LEU A 128 -5.98 -2.56 -14.80
C LEU A 128 -4.70 -2.43 -14.01
N TRP A 129 -4.54 -1.30 -13.34
CA TRP A 129 -3.42 -1.05 -12.45
C TRP A 129 -3.83 -1.43 -11.03
N LEU A 130 -3.09 -2.35 -10.46
CA LEU A 130 -3.40 -2.93 -9.17
C LEU A 130 -2.39 -2.46 -8.13
N ILE A 131 -2.84 -2.30 -6.88
CA ILE A 131 -1.94 -2.36 -5.72
C ILE A 131 -2.32 -3.59 -4.90
N TYR A 132 -1.32 -4.37 -4.54
CA TYR A 132 -1.39 -5.48 -3.61
C TYR A 132 -0.68 -5.12 -2.31
N LEU A 133 -1.20 -5.63 -1.20
CA LEU A 133 -0.59 -5.55 0.13
C LEU A 133 -0.23 -6.97 0.59
N LEU A 134 1.04 -7.18 0.89
CA LEU A 134 1.56 -8.38 1.55
C LEU A 134 2.07 -7.98 2.94
N PHE A 135 1.99 -8.90 3.90
CA PHE A 135 2.54 -8.72 5.23
C PHE A 135 3.86 -9.46 5.35
N GLY A 136 4.95 -8.73 5.63
CA GLY A 136 6.29 -9.31 5.82
C GLY A 136 6.46 -10.08 7.12
N LEU A 137 5.37 -10.44 7.80
CA LEU A 137 5.38 -11.36 8.95
C LEU A 137 5.26 -12.82 8.50
N LEU A 138 4.92 -13.05 7.22
CA LEU A 138 4.88 -14.38 6.63
C LEU A 138 6.20 -14.69 5.93
N SER A 139 6.57 -15.98 5.92
CA SER A 139 7.73 -16.41 5.16
C SER A 139 7.51 -16.26 3.65
N LYS A 140 8.59 -16.02 2.92
CA LYS A 140 8.58 -16.02 1.44
C LYS A 140 8.03 -17.32 0.84
N CYS A 141 8.15 -18.44 1.55
CA CYS A 141 7.62 -19.73 1.12
C CYS A 141 6.09 -19.72 1.07
N VAL A 142 5.43 -19.08 2.04
CA VAL A 142 3.96 -18.93 2.03
C VAL A 142 3.55 -17.95 0.93
N HIS A 143 4.27 -16.83 0.79
CA HIS A 143 4.03 -15.88 -0.31
C HIS A 143 4.18 -16.51 -1.70
N ALA A 144 5.13 -17.43 -1.88
CA ALA A 144 5.34 -18.13 -3.14
C ALA A 144 4.24 -19.14 -3.50
N GLN A 145 3.33 -19.47 -2.56
CA GLN A 145 2.21 -20.36 -2.84
C GLN A 145 1.04 -19.57 -3.45
N PRO A 146 0.65 -19.83 -4.72
CA PRO A 146 -0.41 -19.07 -5.39
C PRO A 146 -1.79 -19.23 -4.72
N THR A 147 -1.99 -20.33 -3.99
CA THR A 147 -3.24 -20.65 -3.29
C THR A 147 -3.28 -20.10 -1.86
N SER A 148 -2.22 -19.46 -1.38
CA SER A 148 -2.15 -18.92 0.00
C SER A 148 -3.07 -17.73 0.23
N GLY A 149 -3.44 -17.01 -0.82
CA GLY A 149 -4.28 -15.81 -0.70
C GLY A 149 -3.60 -14.64 0.02
N THR A 150 -2.26 -14.65 0.15
CA THR A 150 -1.49 -13.65 0.91
C THR A 150 -1.29 -12.33 0.17
N ALA A 151 -1.48 -12.31 -1.15
CA ALA A 151 -1.46 -11.10 -1.95
C ALA A 151 -2.83 -10.41 -1.88
N HIS A 152 -3.03 -9.57 -0.88
CA HIS A 152 -4.31 -8.90 -0.68
C HIS A 152 -4.48 -7.76 -1.70
N HIS A 153 -5.52 -7.82 -2.52
CA HIS A 153 -5.84 -6.73 -3.45
C HIS A 153 -6.28 -5.50 -2.65
N LEU A 154 -5.50 -4.43 -2.70
CA LEU A 154 -5.79 -3.18 -2.01
C LEU A 154 -6.60 -2.24 -2.91
N VAL A 155 -6.14 -2.02 -4.14
CA VAL A 155 -6.68 -0.97 -5.03
C VAL A 155 -6.75 -1.45 -6.47
N TYR A 156 -7.83 -1.06 -7.14
CA TYR A 156 -8.01 -1.08 -8.59
C TYR A 156 -8.01 0.37 -9.09
N MET A 157 -6.88 0.83 -9.65
CA MET A 157 -6.73 2.21 -10.10
C MET A 157 -7.35 2.40 -11.49
N PRO A 158 -8.12 3.47 -11.70
CA PRO A 158 -8.56 3.85 -13.03
C PRO A 158 -7.40 4.43 -13.83
N SER A 159 -7.44 4.27 -15.15
CA SER A 159 -6.62 5.08 -16.05
C SER A 159 -7.23 6.47 -16.23
N LEU A 160 -6.42 7.46 -16.59
CA LEU A 160 -6.96 8.77 -17.00
C LEU A 160 -7.99 8.58 -18.13
N PRO A 161 -9.24 9.05 -17.96
CA PRO A 161 -10.26 8.90 -18.98
C PRO A 161 -9.88 9.61 -20.28
N GLY A 162 -10.21 9.01 -21.43
CA GLY A 162 -9.86 9.59 -22.73
C GLY A 162 -10.43 11.01 -22.96
N TYR A 163 -11.58 11.32 -22.36
CA TYR A 163 -12.24 12.63 -22.45
C TYR A 163 -11.53 13.74 -21.67
N ILE A 164 -10.50 13.43 -20.86
CA ILE A 164 -9.71 14.45 -20.17
C ILE A 164 -9.08 15.46 -21.15
N ARG A 165 -8.74 15.00 -22.36
CA ARG A 165 -8.18 15.85 -23.42
C ARG A 165 -9.18 16.89 -23.90
N ASP A 166 -10.45 16.53 -23.98
CA ASP A 166 -11.52 17.43 -24.38
C ASP A 166 -11.78 18.47 -23.30
N VAL A 167 -11.85 18.04 -22.03
CA VAL A 167 -12.00 18.93 -20.86
C VAL A 167 -10.82 19.90 -20.76
N TYR A 168 -9.60 19.40 -20.91
CA TYR A 168 -8.40 20.23 -20.89
C TYR A 168 -8.41 21.30 -21.99
N LYS A 169 -8.85 20.92 -23.20
CA LYS A 169 -8.98 21.86 -24.32
C LYS A 169 -10.04 22.93 -24.07
N GLN A 170 -11.12 22.60 -23.35
CA GLN A 170 -12.15 23.58 -22.98
C GLN A 170 -11.59 24.65 -22.03
N TYR A 171 -10.76 24.27 -21.06
CA TYR A 171 -10.17 25.21 -20.10
C TYR A 171 -9.06 26.08 -20.72
N PHE A 172 -8.15 25.49 -21.49
CA PHE A 172 -6.92 26.17 -21.91
C PHE A 172 -6.85 26.52 -23.40
N ASN A 173 -7.88 26.16 -24.18
CA ASN A 173 -7.90 26.29 -25.65
C ASN A 173 -6.71 25.62 -26.35
N LYS A 174 -6.03 24.69 -25.66
CA LYS A 174 -4.84 23.96 -26.12
C LYS A 174 -5.00 22.48 -25.78
N PRO A 175 -4.50 21.55 -26.62
CA PRO A 175 -4.47 20.14 -26.25
C PRO A 175 -3.45 19.91 -25.14
N ALA A 176 -3.74 18.99 -24.22
CA ALA A 176 -2.76 18.52 -23.25
C ALA A 176 -1.58 17.87 -23.99
N SER A 177 -0.36 18.31 -23.69
CA SER A 177 0.86 17.68 -24.21
C SER A 177 1.03 16.29 -23.58
N LEU A 178 1.90 15.46 -24.17
CA LEU A 178 2.24 14.17 -23.57
C LEU A 178 2.81 14.35 -22.15
N GLY A 179 3.67 15.34 -21.94
CA GLY A 179 4.23 15.64 -20.63
C GLY A 179 3.17 16.05 -19.59
N ILE A 180 2.15 16.82 -20.00
CA ILE A 180 1.02 17.15 -19.11
C ILE A 180 0.22 15.88 -18.78
N LEU A 181 -0.03 15.01 -19.76
CA LEU A 181 -0.75 13.76 -19.49
C LEU A 181 0.05 12.85 -18.55
N THR A 182 1.37 12.76 -18.70
CA THR A 182 2.24 12.02 -17.78
C THR A 182 2.18 12.61 -16.36
N PHE A 183 2.25 13.94 -16.22
CA PHE A 183 2.08 14.61 -14.94
C PHE A 183 0.71 14.31 -14.30
N LEU A 184 -0.38 14.41 -15.07
CA LEU A 184 -1.72 14.12 -14.57
C LEU A 184 -1.89 12.66 -14.10
N LYS A 185 -1.15 11.71 -14.69
CA LYS A 185 -1.13 10.32 -14.21
C LYS A 185 -0.44 10.22 -12.84
N GLN A 186 0.67 10.94 -12.64
CA GLN A 186 1.36 10.99 -11.34
C GLN A 186 0.46 11.62 -10.27
N GLU A 187 -0.20 12.72 -10.60
CA GLU A 187 -1.16 13.38 -9.70
C GLU A 187 -2.34 12.47 -9.35
N LEU A 188 -2.82 11.67 -10.29
CA LEU A 188 -3.83 10.66 -10.02
C LEU A 188 -3.34 9.63 -8.98
N ILE A 189 -2.11 9.15 -9.09
CA ILE A 189 -1.52 8.21 -8.12
C ILE A 189 -1.40 8.86 -6.74
N HIS A 190 -0.91 10.10 -6.66
CA HIS A 190 -0.80 10.82 -5.40
C HIS A 190 -2.17 11.03 -4.76
N ALA A 191 -3.18 11.41 -5.55
CA ALA A 191 -4.54 11.58 -5.08
C ALA A 191 -5.14 10.27 -4.54
N ILE A 192 -4.86 9.15 -5.22
CA ILE A 192 -5.25 7.81 -4.77
C ILE A 192 -4.58 7.45 -3.44
N TRP A 193 -3.26 7.61 -3.31
CA TRP A 193 -2.57 7.35 -2.04
C TRP A 193 -3.07 8.22 -0.89
N LYS A 194 -3.29 9.51 -1.15
CA LYS A 194 -3.90 10.43 -0.18
C LYS A 194 -5.28 9.96 0.27
N LYS A 195 -6.06 9.33 -0.62
CA LYS A 195 -7.38 8.76 -0.30
C LYS A 195 -7.28 7.49 0.54
N LEU A 196 -6.27 6.65 0.31
CA LEU A 196 -6.05 5.40 1.04
C LEU A 196 -5.48 5.62 2.44
N LEU A 197 -4.62 6.62 2.61
CA LEU A 197 -4.00 7.00 3.88
C LEU A 197 -4.98 7.80 4.73
N THR A 198 -6.04 7.14 5.20
CA THR A 198 -7.08 7.75 6.03
C THR A 198 -6.52 8.27 7.36
N ALA A 199 -7.24 9.21 7.99
CA ALA A 199 -6.86 9.71 9.31
C ALA A 199 -6.75 8.58 10.35
N GLU A 200 -7.61 7.56 10.26
CA GLU A 200 -7.55 6.37 11.12
C GLU A 200 -6.29 5.55 10.87
N PHE A 201 -5.91 5.33 9.61
CA PHE A 201 -4.67 4.65 9.28
C PHE A 201 -3.45 5.43 9.78
N LEU A 202 -3.42 6.76 9.59
CA LEU A 202 -2.33 7.60 10.09
C LEU A 202 -2.23 7.56 11.62
N LYS A 203 -3.38 7.55 12.31
CA LYS A 203 -3.41 7.38 13.76
C LYS A 203 -2.86 6.02 14.18
N ALA A 204 -3.28 4.93 13.53
CA ALA A 204 -2.75 3.59 13.80
C ALA A 204 -1.26 3.47 13.43
N TYR A 205 -0.81 4.18 12.40
CA TYR A 205 0.60 4.25 12.03
C TYR A 205 1.41 4.91 13.15
N THR A 206 1.00 6.07 13.65
CA THR A 206 1.75 6.77 14.71
C THR A 206 1.63 6.08 16.07
N TYR A 207 0.41 5.75 16.48
CA TYR A 207 0.09 5.36 17.86
C TYR A 207 -0.24 3.89 18.01
N GLY A 208 -0.26 3.10 16.94
CA GLY A 208 -0.67 1.70 16.98
C GLY A 208 -2.19 1.52 17.12
N ILE A 209 -2.63 0.26 17.05
CA ILE A 209 -4.02 -0.16 17.23
C ILE A 209 -4.06 -1.48 18.00
N VAL A 210 -4.97 -1.59 18.96
CA VAL A 210 -5.22 -2.86 19.66
C VAL A 210 -6.08 -3.77 18.79
N ILE A 211 -5.61 -4.99 18.55
CA ILE A 211 -6.36 -6.02 17.80
C ILE A 211 -6.46 -7.28 18.64
N LEU A 212 -7.69 -7.77 18.85
CA LEU A 212 -7.93 -9.11 19.37
C LEU A 212 -7.71 -10.11 18.22
N CYS A 213 -6.69 -10.93 18.36
CA CYS A 213 -6.27 -11.87 17.33
C CYS A 213 -6.95 -13.24 17.51
N VAL A 214 -6.78 -14.13 16.52
CA VAL A 214 -7.45 -15.44 16.51
C VAL A 214 -7.05 -16.35 17.68
N ASP A 215 -5.90 -16.10 18.30
CA ASP A 215 -5.40 -16.75 19.53
C ASP A 215 -6.12 -16.28 20.81
N ASN A 216 -7.06 -15.34 20.71
CA ASN A 216 -7.72 -14.65 21.83
C ASN A 216 -6.79 -13.76 22.67
N ILE A 217 -5.65 -13.36 22.12
CA ILE A 217 -4.72 -12.42 22.74
C ILE A 217 -4.88 -11.04 22.07
N GLN A 218 -4.80 -9.99 22.89
CA GLN A 218 -4.75 -8.62 22.40
C GLN A 218 -3.31 -8.23 22.13
N TRP A 219 -3.07 -7.75 20.92
CA TRP A 219 -1.76 -7.29 20.47
C TRP A 219 -1.84 -5.83 20.09
N TYR A 220 -0.77 -5.10 20.38
CA TYR A 220 -0.67 -3.68 20.04
C TYR A 220 0.07 -3.51 18.71
N ILE A 221 -0.70 -3.34 17.64
CA ILE A 221 -0.23 -3.47 16.26
C ILE A 221 0.19 -2.11 15.69
N TYR A 222 1.39 -2.03 15.13
CA TYR A 222 1.93 -0.85 14.45
C TYR A 222 2.18 -1.12 12.97
N PRO A 223 1.29 -0.66 12.07
CA PRO A 223 1.52 -0.74 10.63
C PRO A 223 2.75 0.09 10.22
N ARG A 224 3.62 -0.48 9.39
CA ARG A 224 4.82 0.20 8.86
C ARG A 224 4.93 -0.05 7.36
N PHE A 225 5.08 1.02 6.59
CA PHE A 225 5.48 0.91 5.19
C PHE A 225 6.91 0.37 5.16
N PHE A 226 7.06 -0.89 4.74
CA PHE A 226 8.36 -1.56 4.72
C PHE A 226 8.93 -1.64 3.31
N LEU A 227 8.08 -1.93 2.32
CA LEU A 227 8.47 -2.02 0.92
C LEU A 227 7.40 -1.39 0.04
N TYR A 228 7.83 -0.67 -1.00
CA TYR A 228 6.98 -0.23 -2.10
C TYR A 228 7.68 -0.56 -3.42
N SER A 229 7.12 -1.47 -4.20
CA SER A 229 7.65 -1.87 -5.51
C SER A 229 6.58 -1.67 -6.57
N ALA A 230 6.86 -0.90 -7.62
CA ALA A 230 5.89 -0.62 -8.66
C ALA A 230 6.52 -0.72 -10.06
N ASP A 231 5.84 -1.41 -10.97
CA ASP A 231 6.14 -1.44 -12.41
C ASP A 231 5.36 -0.35 -13.18
N TYR A 232 4.90 0.69 -12.47
CA TYR A 232 4.09 1.73 -13.09
C TYR A 232 4.96 2.55 -14.07
N PRO A 233 4.60 2.62 -15.36
CA PRO A 233 5.34 3.41 -16.31
C PRO A 233 5.01 4.88 -16.03
N GLU A 234 5.97 5.57 -15.42
CA GLU A 234 6.06 7.04 -15.46
C GLU A 234 6.27 7.59 -16.89
N LYS A 235 6.03 6.77 -17.94
CA LYS A 235 6.22 7.10 -19.35
C LYS A 235 4.89 7.22 -20.09
#